data_AF-A0A970T0A2-F1
#
_entry.id   AF-A0A970T0A2-F1
#
_cell.length_a   1.000
_cell.length_b   1.000
_cell.length_c   1.000
_cell.angle_alpha   90.00
_cell.angle_beta   90.00
_cell.angle_gamma   90.00
#
_symmetry.space_group_name_H-M   'P 1'
#
loop_
_entity.id
_entity.type
_entity.pdbx_description
1 polymer ?
#
loop_
_entity_poly.entity_id
_entity_poly.type
_entity_poly.pdbx_seq_one_letter_code
_entity_poly.pdbx_strand_id
1 'polypeptide(L)' 'MDSLIQNVYAQVGGGCCSFIWIGLTIWAMVHTLGSRASATVKVLWILGLWFFPWCGLILWLFVGPRQGRPEY' A
#
# COMPACT_ATOMS: atom_id res chain seq x y z
N MET A 1 20.75 -27.72 20.87
CA MET A 1 19.79 -26.67 21.30
C MET A 1 20.11 -25.35 20.60
N ASP A 2 21.34 -25.13 20.18
CA ASP A 2 21.82 -23.90 19.51
C ASP A 2 21.22 -23.70 18.09
N SER A 3 20.96 -24.79 17.35
CA SER A 3 20.30 -24.75 16.05
C SER A 3 18.81 -24.39 16.12
N LEU A 4 18.12 -24.75 17.21
CA LEU A 4 16.70 -24.42 17.43
C LEU A 4 16.55 -22.93 17.73
N ILE A 5 17.48 -22.39 18.50
CA ILE A 5 17.53 -20.98 18.85
C ILE A 5 17.82 -20.11 17.60
N GLN A 6 18.73 -20.51 16.72
CA GLN A 6 19.00 -19.82 15.45
C GLN A 6 17.79 -19.83 14.49
N ASN A 7 17.08 -20.96 14.38
CA ASN A 7 15.86 -21.04 13.56
C ASN A 7 14.72 -20.18 14.12
N VAL A 8 14.60 -20.09 15.45
CA VAL A 8 13.66 -19.18 16.09
C VAL A 8 14.05 -17.73 15.77
N TYR A 9 15.31 -17.33 15.95
CA TYR A 9 15.77 -15.97 15.60
C TYR A 9 15.57 -15.63 14.11
N ALA A 10 15.75 -16.58 13.21
CA ALA A 10 15.50 -16.40 11.78
C ALA A 10 14.01 -16.16 11.45
N GLN A 11 13.09 -16.74 12.22
CA GLN A 11 11.64 -16.57 12.05
C GLN A 11 11.13 -15.23 12.61
N VAL A 12 11.73 -14.72 13.70
CA VAL A 12 11.23 -13.48 14.34
C VAL A 12 11.60 -12.20 13.57
N GLY A 13 12.56 -12.25 12.64
CA GLY A 13 13.05 -11.07 11.90
C GLY A 13 12.07 -10.45 10.89
N GLY A 14 10.98 -11.13 10.52
CA GLY A 14 10.09 -10.70 9.43
C GLY A 14 8.83 -9.91 9.84
N GLY A 15 8.40 -9.99 11.10
CA GLY A 15 7.03 -9.60 11.48
C GLY A 15 6.76 -8.08 11.52
N CYS A 16 7.75 -7.25 11.86
CA CYS A 16 7.52 -5.82 12.07
C CYS A 16 7.36 -5.03 10.76
N CYS A 17 8.03 -5.45 9.69
CA CYS A 17 7.96 -4.78 8.39
C CYS A 17 6.59 -4.95 7.72
N SER A 18 5.92 -6.08 7.97
CA SER A 18 4.61 -6.39 7.38
C SER A 18 3.48 -5.51 7.92
N PHE A 19 3.56 -5.06 9.17
CA PHE A 19 2.55 -4.18 9.76
C PHE A 19 2.51 -2.80 9.07
N ILE A 20 3.67 -2.22 8.81
CA ILE A 20 3.79 -0.93 8.11
C ILE A 20 3.27 -1.06 6.67
N TRP A 21 3.63 -2.15 5.99
CA TRP A 21 3.21 -2.37 4.61
C TRP A 21 1.69 -2.48 4.45
N ILE A 22 1.03 -3.22 5.35
CA ILE A 22 -0.43 -3.38 5.36
C ILE A 22 -1.11 -2.02 5.61
N GLY A 23 -0.64 -1.25 6.59
CA GLY A 23 -1.19 0.08 6.88
C GLY A 23 -1.08 1.03 5.68
N LEU A 24 0.08 1.05 5.02
CA LEU A 24 0.33 1.90 3.85
C LEU A 24 -0.56 1.50 2.66
N THR A 25 -0.77 0.20 2.45
CA THR A 25 -1.63 -0.33 1.38
C THR A 25 -3.10 0.06 1.58
N ILE A 26 -3.61 -0.07 2.82
CA ILE A 26 -4.99 0.31 3.16
C ILE A 26 -5.17 1.83 2.99
N TRP A 27 -4.22 2.62 3.47
CA TRP A 27 -4.27 4.07 3.35
C TRP A 27 -4.33 4.50 1.87
N ALA A 28 -3.47 3.95 1.01
CA ALA A 28 -3.49 4.24 -0.43
C ALA A 28 -4.84 3.87 -1.08
N MET A 29 -5.47 2.75 -0.69
CA MET A 29 -6.80 2.37 -1.18
C MET A 29 -7.87 3.38 -0.78
N VAL A 30 -7.98 3.72 0.51
CA VAL A 30 -8.98 4.68 1.02
C VAL A 30 -8.85 6.03 0.32
N HIS A 31 -7.62 6.48 0.14
CA HIS A 31 -7.32 7.77 -0.45
C HIS A 31 -7.58 7.80 -1.97
N THR A 32 -7.42 6.65 -2.66
CA THR A 32 -7.86 6.48 -4.07
C THR A 32 -9.38 6.51 -4.20
N LEU A 33 -10.09 5.81 -3.31
CA LEU A 33 -11.55 5.72 -3.32
C LEU A 33 -12.20 7.08 -3.01
N GLY A 34 -11.62 7.86 -2.11
CA GLY A 34 -12.11 9.19 -1.71
C GLY A 34 -11.81 10.33 -2.70
N SER A 35 -11.08 10.06 -3.79
CA SER A 35 -10.82 11.09 -4.80
C SER A 35 -12.04 11.34 -5.70
N ARG A 36 -12.30 12.60 -6.07
CA ARG A 36 -13.30 13.01 -7.09
C ARG A 36 -12.88 12.64 -8.53
N ALA A 37 -11.75 11.94 -8.71
CA ALA A 37 -11.30 11.48 -10.01
C ALA A 37 -12.34 10.54 -10.65
N SER A 38 -12.52 10.69 -11.98
CA SER A 38 -13.42 9.88 -12.80
C SER A 38 -13.25 8.39 -12.52
N ALA A 39 -14.34 7.61 -12.62
CA ALA A 39 -14.34 6.17 -12.37
C ALA A 39 -13.20 5.45 -13.11
N THR A 40 -12.88 5.86 -14.34
CA THR A 40 -11.77 5.32 -15.13
C THR A 40 -10.40 5.50 -14.47
N VAL A 41 -10.15 6.64 -13.82
CA VAL A 41 -8.88 6.93 -13.14
C VAL A 41 -8.74 6.11 -11.86
N LYS A 42 -9.84 5.92 -11.12
CA LYS A 42 -9.86 5.02 -9.94
C LYS A 42 -9.54 3.58 -10.33
N VAL A 43 -10.18 3.09 -11.39
CA VAL A 43 -9.97 1.71 -11.87
C VAL A 43 -8.53 1.52 -12.33
N LEU A 44 -7.95 2.48 -13.05
CA LEU A 44 -6.56 2.40 -13.51
C LEU A 44 -5.56 2.34 -12.34
N TRP A 45 -5.80 3.12 -11.28
CA TRP A 45 -4.99 3.08 -10.06
C TRP A 45 -5.10 1.76 -9.30
N ILE A 46 -6.32 1.25 -9.15
CA ILE A 46 -6.55 -0.05 -8.49
C ILE A 46 -5.90 -1.18 -9.27
N LEU A 47 -6.02 -1.19 -10.61
CA LEU A 47 -5.37 -2.19 -11.47
C LEU A 47 -3.84 -2.11 -11.35
N GLY A 48 -3.28 -0.90 -11.28
CA GLY A 48 -1.85 -0.68 -11.08
C GLY A 48 -1.32 -1.18 -9.73
N LEU A 49 -2.04 -0.91 -8.64
CA LEU A 49 -1.71 -1.47 -7.32
C LEU A 49 -1.85 -3.00 -7.27
N TRP A 50 -2.81 -3.57 -8.01
CA TRP A 50 -3.06 -5.02 -8.00
C TRP A 50 -2.02 -5.81 -8.80
N PHE A 51 -1.60 -5.31 -9.97
CA PHE A 51 -0.54 -5.93 -10.76
C PHE A 51 0.85 -5.71 -10.18
N PHE A 52 1.10 -4.55 -9.57
CA PHE A 52 2.39 -4.18 -9.00
C PHE A 52 2.20 -3.61 -7.59
N PRO A 53 2.17 -4.44 -6.55
CA PRO A 53 1.94 -3.96 -5.18
C PRO A 53 3.05 -3.01 -4.70
N TRP A 54 4.32 -3.29 -5.05
CA TRP A 54 5.45 -2.46 -4.62
C TRP A 54 5.61 -1.19 -5.46
N CYS A 55 5.66 -1.33 -6.79
CA CYS A 55 5.82 -0.19 -7.68
C CYS A 55 4.54 0.67 -7.77
N GLY A 56 3.36 0.06 -7.68
CA GLY A 56 2.07 0.74 -7.69
C GLY A 56 1.88 1.63 -6.48
N LEU A 57 2.30 1.19 -5.28
CA LEU A 57 2.31 2.03 -4.07
C LEU A 57 3.25 3.24 -4.22
N ILE A 58 4.45 3.02 -4.75
CA ILE A 58 5.43 4.09 -4.99
C ILE A 58 4.90 5.08 -6.01
N LEU A 59 4.37 4.62 -7.15
CA LEU A 59 3.81 5.50 -8.17
C LEU A 59 2.62 6.31 -7.60
N TRP A 60 1.81 5.67 -6.78
CA TRP A 60 0.66 6.27 -6.10
C TRP A 60 1.08 7.39 -5.15
N LEU A 61 2.20 7.26 -4.44
CA LEU A 61 2.70 8.35 -3.59
C LEU A 61 3.03 9.62 -4.37
N PHE A 62 3.49 9.50 -5.61
CA PHE A 62 3.85 10.66 -6.45
C PHE A 62 2.66 11.22 -7.25
N VAL A 63 1.90 10.35 -7.90
CA VAL A 63 0.88 10.72 -8.91
C VAL A 63 -0.54 10.36 -8.45
N GLY A 64 -0.69 9.81 -7.24
CA GLY A 64 -1.96 9.38 -6.68
C GLY A 64 -3.01 10.49 -6.72
N PRO A 65 -4.26 10.15 -7.06
CA PRO A 65 -5.29 11.13 -7.37
C PRO A 65 -5.64 11.88 -6.08
N ARG A 66 -5.10 13.09 -5.93
CA ARG A 66 -5.31 13.91 -4.73
C ARG A 66 -6.77 14.34 -4.64
N GLN A 67 -7.28 14.36 -3.42
CA GLN A 67 -8.64 14.79 -3.13
C GLN A 67 -8.79 16.25 -3.57
N GLY A 68 -9.69 16.50 -4.53
CA GLY A 68 -10.03 17.87 -4.96
C GLY A 68 -10.73 18.60 -3.81
N ARG A 69 -10.37 19.87 -3.59
CA ARG A 69 -10.94 20.71 -2.53
C ARG A 69 -12.48 20.68 -2.59
N PRO A 70 -13.18 20.55 -1.45
CA PRO A 70 -14.61 20.79 -1.41
C PRO A 70 -14.84 22.29 -1.63
N GLU A 71 -15.25 22.67 -2.84
CA GLU A 71 -15.84 23.98 -3.09
C GLU A 71 -17.27 23.97 -2.52
N TYR A 72 -17.48 24.80 -1.50
CA TYR A 72 -18.75 25.02 -0.81
C TYR A 72 -19.50 26.20 -1.41
#